data_AF-A0A0C3ATE7-F1
#
_entry.id   AF-A0A0C3ATE7-F1
#
_cell.length_a   1.000
_cell.length_b   1.000
_cell.length_c   1.000
_cell.angle_alpha   90.00
_cell.angle_beta   90.00
_cell.angle_gamma   90.00
#
_symmetry.space_group_name_H-M   'P 1'
#
loop_
_entity.id
_entity.type
_entity.pdbx_description
1 polymer ?
#
loop_
_entity_poly.entity_id
_entity_poly.type
_entity_poly.pdbx_seq_one_letter_code
_entity_poly.pdbx_strand_id
1 'polypeptide(L)'
;MSKSSGEIHGVQIGADELKLEHCMHWKPCKNVILGIFHEHSEWFGLEFCSMAQAYTLRDSIQNGFIHLASEATVLAVMVFSDDPHLCSAQPFVISGMCKHKDVNSQQELLETACTAMCQKLWDIRLQLYSIASDGDSRQCLTTANLTLIWEIVPDSELWSQLRDLALFNNLCGAYEAHNPLGSFWLSLPGTDSLKGFFGKVWTIQSNDSNVDQLQLVNHIDSAVICTNILKEHPEWD
;
A
#
# COMPACT_ATOMS: atom_id res chain seq x y z
N MET A 1 -31.14 23.05 0.16
CA MET A 1 -29.79 23.05 -0.46
C MET A 1 -29.46 21.61 -0.78
N SER A 2 -29.41 21.23 -2.07
CA SER A 2 -28.98 19.89 -2.46
C SER A 2 -27.49 19.75 -2.14
N LYS A 3 -27.13 18.83 -1.24
CA LYS A 3 -25.72 18.41 -1.12
C LYS A 3 -25.30 17.87 -2.49
N SER A 4 -24.22 18.39 -3.05
CA SER A 4 -23.55 17.75 -4.18
C SER A 4 -23.08 16.38 -3.69
N SER A 5 -23.67 15.31 -4.21
CA SER A 5 -23.20 13.95 -3.99
C SER A 5 -21.79 13.80 -4.57
N GLY A 6 -20.81 13.37 -3.76
CA GLY A 6 -19.47 12.99 -4.22
C GLY A 6 -18.32 13.96 -3.92
N GLU A 7 -18.43 14.84 -2.92
CA GLU A 7 -17.27 15.64 -2.49
C GLU A 7 -16.21 14.73 -1.87
N ILE A 8 -14.95 14.91 -2.29
CA ILE A 8 -13.79 14.18 -1.76
C ILE A 8 -13.09 15.10 -0.77
N HIS A 9 -13.01 14.66 0.47
CA HIS A 9 -12.45 15.44 1.59
C HIS A 9 -10.95 15.21 1.74
N GLY A 10 -10.45 14.04 1.36
CA GLY A 10 -9.04 13.70 1.46
C GLY A 10 -8.77 12.23 1.19
N VAL A 11 -7.59 11.78 1.57
CA VAL A 11 -7.06 10.48 1.16
C VAL A 11 -6.43 9.73 2.33
N GLN A 12 -6.53 8.40 2.30
CA GLN A 12 -5.85 7.46 3.18
C GLN A 12 -5.01 6.48 2.35
N ILE A 13 -3.84 6.11 2.84
CA ILE A 13 -3.08 4.96 2.33
C ILE A 13 -3.36 3.76 3.24
N GLY A 14 -3.70 2.63 2.66
CA GLY A 14 -3.84 1.35 3.35
C GLY A 14 -2.69 0.44 2.97
N ALA A 15 -2.07 -0.18 3.96
CA ALA A 15 -1.01 -1.16 3.79
C ALA A 15 -1.48 -2.51 4.35
N ASP A 16 -1.34 -3.55 3.55
CA ASP A 16 -1.67 -4.92 3.98
C ASP A 16 -0.77 -5.94 3.26
N GLU A 17 -0.67 -7.14 3.80
CA GLU A 17 0.19 -8.21 3.31
C GLU A 17 -0.63 -9.40 2.80
N LEU A 18 -0.27 -9.89 1.61
CA LEU A 18 -0.83 -11.11 1.04
C LEU A 18 0.21 -12.21 1.00
N LYS A 19 -0.19 -13.43 1.33
CA LYS A 19 0.67 -14.60 1.15
C LYS A 19 0.87 -14.86 -0.35
N LEU A 20 2.11 -15.10 -0.74
CA LEU A 20 2.46 -15.49 -2.11
C LEU A 20 2.84 -16.97 -2.20
N GLU A 21 2.62 -17.54 -3.37
CA GLU A 21 3.31 -18.75 -3.79
C GLU A 21 4.81 -18.46 -4.05
N HIS A 22 5.67 -19.34 -3.57
CA HIS A 22 7.12 -19.24 -3.74
C HIS A 22 7.55 -19.64 -5.16
N CYS A 23 7.36 -18.75 -6.13
CA CYS A 23 7.72 -19.01 -7.53
C CYS A 23 8.27 -17.77 -8.24
N MET A 24 9.15 -17.97 -9.22
CA MET A 24 9.58 -16.93 -10.16
C MET A 24 8.78 -17.02 -11.45
N HIS A 25 8.38 -15.86 -11.98
CA HIS A 25 7.73 -15.77 -13.28
C HIS A 25 8.39 -14.70 -14.14
N TRP A 26 8.58 -15.01 -15.41
CA TRP A 26 8.93 -14.01 -16.41
C TRP A 26 7.65 -13.34 -16.91
N LYS A 27 7.61 -12.00 -16.88
CA LYS A 27 6.53 -11.17 -17.43
C LYS A 27 6.92 -10.72 -18.84
N PRO A 28 6.37 -11.32 -19.91
CA PRO A 28 6.86 -11.08 -21.28
C PRO A 28 6.70 -9.63 -21.74
N CYS A 29 5.60 -8.96 -21.36
CA CYS A 29 5.31 -7.60 -21.84
C CYS A 29 6.27 -6.54 -21.33
N LYS A 30 6.99 -6.79 -20.23
CA LYS A 30 8.01 -5.89 -19.66
C LYS A 30 9.42 -6.48 -19.74
N ASN A 31 9.55 -7.71 -20.22
CA ASN A 31 10.78 -8.50 -20.20
C ASN A 31 11.46 -8.58 -18.81
N VAL A 32 10.68 -8.68 -17.74
CA VAL A 32 11.20 -8.73 -16.36
C VAL A 32 10.87 -10.03 -15.66
N ILE A 33 11.75 -10.47 -14.76
CA ILE A 33 11.54 -11.59 -13.83
C ILE A 33 10.94 -11.05 -12.54
N LEU A 34 9.85 -11.67 -12.08
CA LEU A 34 9.12 -11.36 -10.85
C LEU A 34 9.22 -12.54 -9.88
N GLY A 35 8.82 -12.33 -8.61
CA GLY A 35 8.80 -13.35 -7.57
C GLY A 35 10.05 -13.36 -6.68
N ILE A 36 10.95 -12.39 -6.85
CA ILE A 36 12.15 -12.20 -6.02
C ILE A 36 11.85 -11.17 -4.93
N PHE A 37 12.41 -11.40 -3.75
CA PHE A 37 12.37 -10.44 -2.65
C PHE A 37 12.98 -9.10 -3.05
N HIS A 38 12.27 -8.00 -2.80
CA HIS A 38 12.62 -6.68 -3.33
C HIS A 38 14.05 -6.23 -3.02
N GLU A 39 14.54 -6.37 -1.78
CA GLU A 39 15.91 -5.91 -1.45
C GLU A 39 16.99 -6.72 -2.19
N HIS A 40 16.75 -8.00 -2.44
CA HIS A 40 17.70 -8.84 -3.17
C HIS A 40 17.61 -8.60 -4.68
N SER A 41 16.54 -7.94 -5.15
CA SER A 41 16.40 -7.56 -6.56
C SER A 41 17.39 -6.48 -6.99
N GLU A 42 17.92 -5.69 -6.07
CA GLU A 42 18.92 -4.68 -6.40
C GLU A 42 20.27 -5.28 -6.81
N TRP A 43 20.56 -6.50 -6.34
CA TRP A 43 21.83 -7.17 -6.60
C TRP A 43 21.88 -7.84 -7.98
N PHE A 44 20.72 -8.01 -8.64
CA PHE A 44 20.61 -8.72 -9.91
C PHE A 44 19.72 -7.94 -10.87
N GLY A 45 20.19 -7.75 -12.11
CA GLY A 45 19.31 -7.27 -13.18
C GLY A 45 18.13 -8.24 -13.35
N LEU A 46 16.92 -7.76 -13.09
CA LEU A 46 15.69 -8.55 -13.25
C LEU A 46 15.17 -8.55 -14.69
N GLU A 47 15.73 -7.71 -15.56
CA GLU A 47 15.47 -7.82 -16.99
C GLU A 47 16.01 -9.14 -17.51
N PHE A 48 15.17 -9.92 -18.21
CA PHE A 48 15.59 -11.20 -18.76
C PHE A 48 16.43 -10.98 -20.02
N CYS A 49 17.72 -11.30 -19.91
CA CYS A 49 18.68 -11.16 -21.00
C CYS A 49 19.03 -12.52 -21.63
N SER A 50 19.08 -13.60 -20.83
CA SER A 50 19.45 -14.93 -21.32
C SER A 50 19.09 -16.07 -20.36
N MET A 51 19.10 -17.30 -20.86
CA MET A 51 18.97 -18.50 -20.01
C MET A 51 20.13 -18.68 -19.03
N ALA A 52 21.34 -18.22 -19.37
CA ALA A 52 22.49 -18.29 -18.45
C ALA A 52 22.23 -17.46 -17.18
N GLN A 53 21.68 -16.25 -17.33
CA GLN A 53 21.25 -15.41 -16.21
C GLN A 53 20.15 -16.09 -15.38
N ALA A 54 19.17 -16.72 -16.04
CA ALA A 54 18.11 -17.46 -15.33
C ALA A 54 18.66 -18.63 -14.52
N TYR A 55 19.66 -19.36 -15.04
CA TYR A 55 20.35 -20.42 -14.28
C TYR A 55 21.14 -19.84 -13.11
N THR A 56 21.84 -18.71 -13.28
CA THR A 56 22.53 -18.03 -12.17
C THR A 56 21.55 -17.63 -11.07
N LEU A 57 20.40 -17.05 -11.41
CA LEU A 57 19.36 -16.71 -10.44
C LEU A 57 18.86 -17.95 -9.68
N ARG A 58 18.56 -19.03 -10.41
CA ARG A 58 18.16 -20.31 -9.79
C ARG A 58 19.22 -20.81 -8.81
N ASP A 59 20.48 -20.84 -9.21
CA ASP A 59 21.58 -21.36 -8.39
C ASP A 59 21.79 -20.45 -7.16
N SER A 60 21.69 -19.12 -7.32
CA SER A 60 21.74 -18.17 -6.21
C SER A 60 20.59 -18.36 -5.22
N ILE A 61 19.39 -18.72 -5.68
CA ILE A 61 18.26 -19.06 -4.82
C ILE A 61 18.51 -20.38 -4.06
N GLN A 62 18.98 -21.42 -4.77
CA GLN A 62 19.27 -22.72 -4.15
C GLN A 62 20.37 -22.63 -3.09
N ASN A 63 21.33 -21.74 -3.29
CA ASN A 63 22.42 -21.48 -2.35
C ASN A 63 22.05 -20.48 -1.24
N GLY A 64 20.83 -19.92 -1.25
CA GLY A 64 20.35 -18.98 -0.22
C GLY A 64 20.92 -17.57 -0.32
N PHE A 65 21.54 -17.19 -1.45
CA PHE A 65 21.99 -15.81 -1.69
C PHE A 65 20.83 -14.90 -2.05
N ILE A 66 19.81 -15.43 -2.72
CA ILE A 66 18.58 -14.71 -3.10
C ILE A 66 17.39 -15.43 -2.50
N HIS A 67 16.39 -14.68 -2.03
CA HIS A 67 15.14 -15.25 -1.54
C HIS A 67 14.00 -14.97 -2.51
N LEU A 68 13.14 -15.96 -2.68
CA LEU A 68 11.83 -15.76 -3.31
C LEU A 68 10.93 -14.96 -2.37
N ALA A 69 10.07 -14.14 -2.95
CA ALA A 69 9.01 -13.49 -2.21
C ALA A 69 8.05 -14.55 -1.65
N SER A 70 7.79 -14.48 -0.36
CA SER A 70 6.84 -15.33 0.37
C SER A 70 5.52 -14.61 0.69
N GLU A 71 5.57 -13.28 0.65
CA GLU A 71 4.47 -12.36 0.91
C GLU A 71 4.58 -11.19 -0.08
N ALA A 72 3.50 -10.45 -0.26
CA ALA A 72 3.51 -9.17 -0.96
C ALA A 72 2.87 -8.10 -0.08
N THR A 73 3.57 -7.00 0.14
CA THR A 73 2.94 -5.79 0.68
C THR A 73 2.22 -5.08 -0.46
N VAL A 74 0.93 -4.83 -0.28
CA VAL A 74 0.12 -4.03 -1.19
C VAL A 74 -0.20 -2.71 -0.50
N LEU A 75 0.10 -1.60 -1.17
CA LEU A 75 -0.37 -0.28 -0.76
C LEU A 75 -1.48 0.16 -1.69
N ALA A 76 -2.59 0.60 -1.10
CA ALA A 76 -3.73 1.13 -1.81
C ALA A 76 -4.12 2.51 -1.30
N VAL A 77 -4.63 3.33 -2.20
CA VAL A 77 -5.18 4.63 -1.87
C VAL A 77 -6.70 4.52 -1.74
N MET A 78 -7.25 5.14 -0.71
CA MET A 78 -8.69 5.24 -0.47
C MET A 78 -9.03 6.72 -0.27
N VAL A 79 -10.21 7.13 -0.74
CA VAL A 79 -10.68 8.50 -0.58
C VAL A 79 -11.67 8.59 0.57
N PHE A 80 -11.63 9.69 1.31
CA PHE A 80 -12.69 10.08 2.23
C PHE A 80 -13.75 10.85 1.44
N SER A 81 -14.93 10.26 1.28
CA SER A 81 -16.06 10.89 0.61
C SER A 81 -17.36 10.55 1.31
N ASP A 82 -18.34 11.44 1.18
CA ASP A 82 -19.73 11.18 1.55
C ASP A 82 -20.38 10.12 0.65
N ASP A 83 -19.77 9.81 -0.49
CA ASP A 83 -20.20 8.75 -1.41
C ASP A 83 -19.43 7.44 -1.16
N PRO A 84 -20.10 6.39 -0.62
CA PRO A 84 -19.44 5.12 -0.32
C PRO A 84 -18.92 4.40 -1.56
N HIS A 85 -19.48 4.67 -2.75
CA HIS A 85 -19.01 4.04 -3.99
C HIS A 85 -17.63 4.57 -4.40
N LEU A 86 -17.26 5.80 -3.99
CA LEU A 86 -15.94 6.36 -4.26
C LEU A 86 -14.85 5.77 -3.37
N CYS A 87 -15.20 5.30 -2.17
CA CYS A 87 -14.29 4.80 -1.11
C CYS A 87 -13.58 3.46 -1.40
N SER A 88 -13.64 2.96 -2.64
CA SER A 88 -12.98 1.69 -2.99
C SER A 88 -11.47 1.82 -3.07
N ALA A 89 -10.75 0.86 -2.47
CA ALA A 89 -9.30 0.80 -2.50
C ALA A 89 -8.76 0.73 -3.94
N GLN A 90 -7.74 1.56 -4.22
CA GLN A 90 -7.03 1.60 -5.49
C GLN A 90 -5.56 1.25 -5.24
N PRO A 91 -5.15 -0.01 -5.43
CA PRO A 91 -3.75 -0.42 -5.27
C PRO A 91 -2.84 0.33 -6.23
N PHE A 92 -1.69 0.76 -5.74
CA PHE A 92 -0.67 1.43 -6.54
C PHE A 92 0.76 0.95 -6.27
N VAL A 93 0.97 0.16 -5.20
CA VAL A 93 2.23 -0.53 -4.92
C VAL A 93 1.97 -2.00 -4.65
N ILE A 94 2.79 -2.86 -5.24
CA ILE A 94 2.87 -4.28 -4.93
C ILE A 94 4.36 -4.60 -4.79
N SER A 95 4.81 -4.94 -3.58
CA SER A 95 6.22 -5.25 -3.31
C SER A 95 6.36 -6.65 -2.75
N GLY A 96 7.25 -7.46 -3.36
CA GLY A 96 7.53 -8.81 -2.93
C GLY A 96 8.42 -8.84 -1.69
N MET A 97 8.00 -9.58 -0.68
CA MET A 97 8.56 -9.62 0.67
C MET A 97 9.04 -11.02 1.06
N CYS A 98 10.09 -11.11 1.87
CA CYS A 98 10.47 -12.36 2.54
C CYS A 98 10.30 -12.25 4.07
N LYS A 99 10.19 -13.39 4.76
CA LYS A 99 10.03 -13.44 6.23
C LYS A 99 11.22 -12.87 7.02
N HIS A 100 12.36 -12.64 6.37
CA HIS A 100 13.57 -12.10 7.01
C HIS A 100 13.65 -10.57 6.97
N LYS A 101 12.57 -9.90 6.58
CA LYS A 101 12.56 -8.44 6.39
C LYS A 101 12.96 -7.69 7.66
N ASP A 102 13.82 -6.69 7.49
CA ASP A 102 14.07 -5.64 8.45
C ASP A 102 12.96 -4.57 8.43
N VAL A 103 12.70 -3.94 9.58
CA VAL A 103 11.67 -2.90 9.74
C VAL A 103 12.01 -1.67 8.88
N ASN A 104 13.29 -1.39 8.68
CA ASN A 104 13.77 -0.23 7.93
C ASN A 104 13.28 -0.22 6.47
N SER A 105 13.34 -1.35 5.78
CA SER A 105 12.90 -1.43 4.38
C SER A 105 11.39 -1.32 4.22
N GLN A 106 10.62 -1.59 5.29
CA GLN A 106 9.17 -1.38 5.29
C GLN A 106 8.85 0.10 5.45
N GLN A 107 9.61 0.76 6.31
CA GLN A 107 9.54 2.19 6.49
C GLN A 107 9.91 2.94 5.22
N GLU A 108 11.01 2.56 4.55
CA GLU A 108 11.43 3.19 3.31
C GLU A 108 10.38 3.04 2.20
N LEU A 109 9.80 1.84 2.03
CA LEU A 109 8.72 1.61 1.07
C LEU A 109 7.51 2.52 1.35
N LEU A 110 7.07 2.58 2.61
CA LEU A 110 5.89 3.33 3.01
C LEU A 110 6.13 4.84 2.95
N GLU A 111 7.30 5.32 3.38
CA GLU A 111 7.71 6.72 3.30
C GLU A 111 7.84 7.19 1.85
N THR A 112 8.42 6.37 0.98
CA THR A 112 8.51 6.64 -0.46
C THR A 112 7.12 6.73 -1.07
N ALA A 113 6.24 5.80 -0.74
CA ALA A 113 4.86 5.80 -1.23
C ALA A 113 4.08 7.04 -0.75
N CYS A 114 4.20 7.40 0.53
CA CYS A 114 3.54 8.58 1.07
C CYS A 114 4.09 9.87 0.46
N THR A 115 5.41 9.97 0.27
CA THR A 115 6.04 11.13 -0.39
C THR A 115 5.57 11.28 -1.83
N ALA A 116 5.57 10.19 -2.60
CA ALA A 116 5.08 10.20 -3.98
C ALA A 116 3.58 10.55 -4.04
N MET A 117 2.78 10.06 -3.10
CA MET A 117 1.36 10.37 -3.01
C MET A 117 1.14 11.84 -2.66
N CYS A 118 1.79 12.38 -1.63
CA CYS A 118 1.69 13.80 -1.26
C CYS A 118 2.02 14.73 -2.44
N GLN A 119 3.07 14.40 -3.21
CA GLN A 119 3.41 15.16 -4.42
C GLN A 119 2.29 15.16 -5.46
N LYS A 120 1.64 14.00 -5.68
CA LYS A 120 0.52 13.87 -6.64
C LYS A 120 -0.77 14.51 -6.15
N LEU A 121 -1.08 14.39 -4.87
CA LEU A 121 -2.31 14.93 -4.30
C LEU A 121 -2.30 16.47 -4.29
N TRP A 122 -1.12 17.09 -4.18
CA TRP A 122 -0.95 18.54 -4.31
C TRP A 122 -1.49 19.07 -5.65
N ASP A 123 -1.21 18.37 -6.76
CA ASP A 123 -1.66 18.79 -8.10
C ASP A 123 -3.19 18.81 -8.24
N ILE A 124 -3.89 17.95 -7.49
CA ILE A 124 -5.35 17.82 -7.51
C ILE A 124 -6.03 18.42 -6.27
N ARG A 125 -5.29 19.19 -5.47
CA ARG A 125 -5.78 19.86 -4.25
C ARG A 125 -6.41 18.92 -3.22
N LEU A 126 -5.91 17.68 -3.14
CA LEU A 126 -6.24 16.73 -2.10
C LEU A 126 -5.08 16.59 -1.13
N GLN A 127 -5.35 16.01 0.04
CA GLN A 127 -4.36 15.81 1.09
C GLN A 127 -4.40 14.36 1.58
N LEU A 128 -3.21 13.83 1.91
CA LEU A 128 -3.08 12.56 2.60
C LEU A 128 -3.28 12.81 4.10
N TYR A 129 -4.22 12.09 4.71
CA TYR A 129 -4.66 12.28 6.09
C TYR A 129 -4.28 11.13 7.03
N SER A 130 -4.16 9.92 6.50
CA SER A 130 -3.86 8.79 7.35
C SER A 130 -3.20 7.63 6.61
N ILE A 131 -2.56 6.80 7.42
CA ILE A 131 -2.03 5.50 7.04
C ILE A 131 -2.79 4.46 7.86
N ALA A 132 -3.41 3.50 7.17
CA ALA A 132 -4.07 2.35 7.77
C ALA A 132 -3.24 1.08 7.57
N SER A 133 -3.19 0.25 8.61
CA SER A 133 -2.54 -1.05 8.60
C SER A 133 -3.37 -2.05 9.41
N ASP A 134 -3.24 -3.34 9.10
CA ASP A 134 -3.85 -4.44 9.86
C ASP A 134 -3.18 -4.68 11.23
N GLY A 135 -2.07 -3.99 11.49
CA GLY A 135 -1.44 -3.92 12.80
C GLY A 135 -0.52 -5.09 13.11
N ASP A 136 0.00 -5.84 12.12
CA ASP A 136 1.15 -6.71 12.38
C ASP A 136 2.26 -5.91 13.07
N SER A 137 2.96 -6.55 14.00
CA SER A 137 4.00 -5.93 14.84
C SER A 137 5.00 -5.06 14.07
N ARG A 138 5.40 -5.49 12.86
CA ARG A 138 6.32 -4.74 12.00
C ARG A 138 5.66 -3.52 11.39
N GLN A 139 4.46 -3.68 10.84
CA GLN A 139 3.69 -2.57 10.27
C GLN A 139 3.32 -1.53 11.31
N CYS A 140 2.96 -1.96 12.52
CA CYS A 140 2.66 -1.10 13.65
C CYS A 140 3.87 -0.24 14.01
N LEU A 141 5.06 -0.85 14.14
CA LEU A 141 6.29 -0.12 14.42
C LEU A 141 6.67 0.85 13.29
N THR A 142 6.60 0.39 12.03
CA THR A 142 6.86 1.25 10.87
C THR A 142 5.92 2.45 10.81
N THR A 143 4.61 2.22 11.02
CA THR A 143 3.61 3.29 10.99
C THR A 143 3.83 4.26 12.15
N ALA A 144 4.15 3.76 13.34
CA ALA A 144 4.50 4.59 14.49
C ALA A 144 5.73 5.48 14.21
N ASN A 145 6.78 4.93 13.59
CA ASN A 145 7.98 5.69 13.21
C ASN A 145 7.71 6.80 12.19
N LEU A 146 6.60 6.74 11.45
CA LEU A 146 6.23 7.77 10.47
C LEU A 146 5.19 8.76 11.01
N THR A 147 4.34 8.32 11.93
CA THR A 147 3.15 9.07 12.37
C THR A 147 3.19 9.54 13.81
N LEU A 148 4.15 9.08 14.62
CA LEU A 148 4.26 9.41 16.05
C LEU A 148 5.63 10.04 16.37
N ILE A 149 6.05 11.02 15.57
CA ILE A 149 7.42 11.59 15.64
C ILE A 149 7.47 13.06 16.08
N TRP A 150 6.38 13.82 15.93
CA TRP A 150 6.31 15.23 16.30
C TRP A 150 5.05 15.53 17.10
N GLU A 151 5.06 16.48 18.03
CA GLU A 151 3.82 16.95 18.64
C GLU A 151 3.03 17.81 17.66
N ILE A 152 1.70 17.65 17.66
CA ILE A 152 0.78 18.52 16.93
C ILE A 152 1.02 19.97 17.38
N VAL A 153 1.07 20.89 16.41
CA VAL A 153 1.31 22.32 16.67
C VAL A 153 0.18 22.90 17.54
N PRO A 154 0.46 23.50 18.71
CA PRO A 154 -0.57 23.98 19.64
C PRO A 154 -1.56 25.03 19.08
N ASP A 155 -1.21 25.70 17.99
CA ASP A 155 -2.04 26.72 17.33
C ASP A 155 -2.82 26.17 16.12
N SER A 156 -2.70 24.88 15.81
CA SER A 156 -3.42 24.27 14.68
C SER A 156 -4.89 24.03 15.01
N GLU A 157 -5.73 23.97 13.96
CA GLU A 157 -7.13 23.57 14.11
C GLU A 157 -7.23 22.15 14.71
N LEU A 158 -6.34 21.24 14.31
CA LEU A 158 -6.31 19.87 14.82
C LEU A 158 -6.03 19.83 16.32
N TRP A 159 -5.06 20.62 16.81
CA TRP A 159 -4.79 20.72 18.25
C TRP A 159 -6.02 21.16 19.03
N SER A 160 -6.75 22.16 18.51
CA SER A 160 -7.95 22.68 19.17
C SER A 160 -9.04 21.61 19.34
N GLN A 161 -9.07 20.62 18.44
CA GLN A 161 -10.03 19.51 18.47
C GLN A 161 -9.55 18.34 19.34
N LEU A 162 -8.24 18.03 19.33
CA LEU A 162 -7.71 16.82 19.95
C LEU A 162 -7.17 17.03 21.36
N ARG A 163 -6.74 18.24 21.74
CA ARG A 163 -6.03 18.50 23.02
C ARG A 163 -6.81 18.10 24.28
N ASP A 164 -8.14 18.15 24.22
CA ASP A 164 -9.03 17.89 25.36
C ASP A 164 -9.42 16.40 25.45
N LEU A 165 -9.00 15.58 24.49
CA LEU A 165 -9.23 14.13 24.51
C LEU A 165 -8.23 13.46 25.45
N ALA A 166 -8.71 13.11 26.64
CA ALA A 166 -7.90 12.40 27.63
C ALA A 166 -7.30 11.10 27.04
N LEU A 167 -6.00 10.90 27.26
CA LEU A 167 -5.22 9.75 26.76
C LEU A 167 -5.00 9.71 25.24
N PHE A 168 -5.44 10.73 24.49
CA PHE A 168 -5.13 10.82 23.08
C PHE A 168 -3.64 11.15 22.89
N ASN A 169 -2.99 10.41 21.98
CA ASN A 169 -1.60 10.68 21.65
C ASN A 169 -1.56 11.87 20.68
N ASN A 170 -1.00 13.00 21.13
CA ASN A 170 -0.87 14.21 20.32
C ASN A 170 0.38 14.20 19.42
N LEU A 171 0.98 13.03 19.18
CA LEU A 171 2.05 12.88 18.21
C LEU A 171 1.49 12.70 16.80
N CYS A 172 2.21 13.23 15.82
CA CYS A 172 1.91 13.29 14.40
C CYS A 172 3.18 13.07 13.56
N GLY A 173 3.00 12.97 12.23
CA GLY A 173 4.09 12.86 11.27
C GLY A 173 4.78 14.20 10.95
N ALA A 174 5.98 14.13 10.34
CA ALA A 174 6.83 15.30 10.07
C ALA A 174 6.18 16.39 9.20
N TYR A 175 5.23 16.03 8.34
CA TYR A 175 4.58 16.98 7.44
C TYR A 175 3.66 17.97 8.17
N GLU A 176 3.08 17.57 9.29
CA GLU A 176 2.16 18.41 10.06
C GLU A 176 2.89 19.49 10.87
N ALA A 177 4.04 19.14 11.48
CA ALA A 177 4.83 20.07 12.28
C ALA A 177 5.40 21.26 11.48
N HIS A 178 5.57 21.08 10.16
CA HIS A 178 6.17 22.08 9.27
C HIS A 178 5.16 22.78 8.35
N ASN A 179 3.95 22.24 8.19
CA ASN A 179 2.90 22.84 7.38
C ASN A 179 1.50 22.50 7.96
N PRO A 180 0.92 23.38 8.80
CA PRO A 180 -0.42 23.16 9.36
C PRO A 180 -1.56 23.20 8.31
N LEU A 181 -1.25 23.52 7.04
CA LEU A 181 -2.16 23.41 5.90
C LEU A 181 -1.77 22.24 4.95
N GLY A 182 -0.79 21.41 5.33
CA GLY A 182 -0.28 20.28 4.57
C GLY A 182 -0.95 18.95 4.92
N SER A 183 -0.52 17.87 4.26
CA SER A 183 -0.90 16.51 4.60
C SER A 183 -0.57 16.20 6.08
N PHE A 184 -1.54 15.70 6.85
CA PHE A 184 -1.32 15.18 8.20
C PHE A 184 -1.37 13.66 8.17
N TRP A 185 -0.55 12.95 8.93
CA TRP A 185 -0.53 11.48 8.88
C TRP A 185 -0.91 10.90 10.24
N LEU A 186 -2.15 10.45 10.36
CA LEU A 186 -2.60 9.67 11.51
C LEU A 186 -2.46 8.17 11.23
N SER A 187 -2.07 7.40 12.25
CA SER A 187 -2.18 5.95 12.22
C SER A 187 -3.61 5.53 12.56
N LEU A 188 -4.27 4.80 11.66
CA LEU A 188 -5.59 4.22 11.92
C LEU A 188 -5.50 2.68 11.93
N PRO A 189 -6.04 2.00 12.96
CA PRO A 189 -6.18 0.55 12.92
C PRO A 189 -7.30 0.17 11.95
N GLY A 190 -7.03 -0.80 11.06
CA GLY A 190 -8.05 -1.42 10.22
C GLY A 190 -7.90 -1.08 8.73
N THR A 191 -7.87 -2.12 7.91
CA THR A 191 -7.73 -2.08 6.45
C THR A 191 -8.99 -2.63 5.76
N ASP A 192 -10.18 -2.45 6.34
CA ASP A 192 -11.41 -3.14 5.91
C ASP A 192 -11.73 -2.94 4.42
N SER A 193 -11.51 -1.74 3.88
CA SER A 193 -11.67 -1.47 2.44
C SER A 193 -10.65 -2.21 1.58
N LEU A 194 -9.41 -2.36 2.05
CA LEU A 194 -8.36 -3.12 1.36
C LEU A 194 -8.60 -4.64 1.48
N LYS A 195 -9.13 -5.12 2.62
CA LYS A 195 -9.59 -6.51 2.79
C LYS A 195 -10.77 -6.84 1.90
N GLY A 196 -11.73 -5.92 1.76
CA GLY A 196 -12.82 -6.05 0.79
C GLY A 196 -12.30 -6.14 -0.65
N PHE A 197 -11.28 -5.35 -0.98
CA PHE A 197 -10.60 -5.43 -2.28
C PHE A 197 -9.87 -6.78 -2.46
N PHE A 198 -9.18 -7.30 -1.44
CA PHE A 198 -8.59 -8.64 -1.48
C PHE A 198 -9.64 -9.74 -1.64
N GLY A 199 -10.84 -9.56 -1.08
CA GLY A 199 -11.99 -10.43 -1.36
C GLY A 199 -12.26 -10.56 -2.87
N LYS A 200 -12.23 -9.44 -3.61
CA LYS A 200 -12.38 -9.46 -5.08
C LYS A 200 -11.23 -10.20 -5.76
N VAL A 201 -9.99 -9.95 -5.34
CA VAL A 201 -8.80 -10.67 -5.85
C VAL A 201 -8.94 -12.19 -5.63
N TRP A 202 -9.37 -12.62 -4.45
CA TRP A 202 -9.59 -14.04 -4.15
C TRP A 202 -10.77 -14.65 -4.92
N THR A 203 -11.82 -13.88 -5.23
CA THR A 203 -12.92 -14.39 -6.07
C THR A 203 -12.52 -14.62 -7.53
N ILE A 204 -11.52 -13.87 -8.02
CA ILE A 204 -10.91 -14.08 -9.34
C ILE A 204 -10.01 -15.32 -9.31
N GLN A 205 -9.38 -15.58 -8.17
CA GLN A 205 -8.56 -16.76 -7.96
C GLN A 205 -9.43 -18.02 -7.92
N SER A 206 -9.12 -18.98 -8.80
CA SER A 206 -9.74 -20.31 -8.73
C SER A 206 -9.24 -21.09 -7.50
N ASN A 207 -9.57 -22.38 -7.38
CA ASN A 207 -9.42 -23.24 -6.20
C ASN A 207 -8.00 -23.46 -5.62
N ASP A 208 -7.02 -22.61 -5.97
CA ASP A 208 -5.62 -22.73 -5.60
C ASP A 208 -5.23 -21.92 -4.35
N SER A 209 -4.18 -22.41 -3.69
CA SER A 209 -3.89 -22.11 -2.28
C SER A 209 -3.15 -20.80 -2.01
N ASN A 210 -2.52 -20.13 -2.99
CA ASN A 210 -2.00 -18.75 -2.97
C ASN A 210 -1.71 -18.28 -4.40
N VAL A 211 -1.68 -16.97 -4.67
CA VAL A 211 -1.21 -16.44 -5.96
C VAL A 211 0.30 -16.24 -5.95
N ASP A 212 0.96 -16.41 -7.10
CA ASP A 212 2.30 -15.87 -7.28
C ASP A 212 2.26 -14.35 -7.57
N GLN A 213 3.41 -13.68 -7.56
CA GLN A 213 3.47 -12.22 -7.73
C GLN A 213 2.95 -11.73 -9.10
N LEU A 214 3.15 -12.49 -10.18
CA LEU A 214 2.63 -12.13 -11.51
C LEU A 214 1.11 -12.28 -11.56
N GLN A 215 0.58 -13.39 -11.03
CA GLN A 215 -0.86 -13.60 -10.88
C GLN A 215 -1.49 -12.50 -10.03
N LEU A 216 -0.87 -12.14 -8.90
CA LEU A 216 -1.36 -11.07 -8.02
C LEU A 216 -1.49 -9.75 -8.78
N VAL A 217 -0.46 -9.34 -9.53
CA VAL A 217 -0.50 -8.11 -10.33
C VAL A 217 -1.65 -8.15 -11.34
N ASN A 218 -1.81 -9.26 -12.07
CA ASN A 218 -2.86 -9.37 -13.08
C ASN A 218 -4.28 -9.40 -12.46
N HIS A 219 -4.44 -10.05 -11.30
CA HIS A 219 -5.72 -10.09 -10.58
C HIS A 219 -6.06 -8.74 -9.96
N ILE A 220 -5.07 -8.00 -9.44
CA ILE A 220 -5.26 -6.63 -8.95
C ILE A 220 -5.73 -5.73 -10.09
N ASP A 221 -5.08 -5.77 -11.26
CA ASP A 221 -5.49 -5.00 -12.43
C ASP A 221 -6.94 -5.33 -12.81
N SER A 222 -7.30 -6.62 -12.82
CA SER A 222 -8.67 -7.08 -13.12
C SER A 222 -9.69 -6.62 -12.07
N ALA A 223 -9.34 -6.69 -10.78
CA ALA A 223 -10.20 -6.27 -9.68
C ALA A 223 -10.44 -4.76 -9.68
N VAL A 224 -9.44 -3.96 -10.09
CA VAL A 224 -9.58 -2.51 -10.30
C VAL A 224 -10.55 -2.24 -11.45
N ILE A 225 -10.46 -2.96 -12.57
CA ILE A 225 -11.40 -2.84 -13.69
C ILE A 225 -12.83 -3.14 -13.22
N CYS A 226 -13.04 -4.28 -12.55
CA CYS A 226 -14.36 -4.64 -12.02
C CYS A 226 -14.89 -3.58 -11.05
N THR A 227 -14.03 -3.04 -10.20
CA THR A 227 -14.39 -1.97 -9.25
C THR A 227 -14.80 -0.69 -9.97
N ASN A 228 -14.10 -0.30 -11.03
CA ASN A 228 -14.45 0.89 -11.80
C ASN A 228 -15.78 0.70 -12.55
N ILE A 229 -16.03 -0.49 -13.10
CA ILE A 229 -17.32 -0.82 -13.72
C ILE A 229 -18.46 -0.70 -12.70
N LEU A 230 -18.30 -1.26 -11.49
CA LEU A 230 -19.32 -1.17 -10.43
C LEU A 230 -19.53 0.27 -9.94
N LYS A 231 -18.49 1.12 -9.98
CA LYS A 231 -18.62 2.57 -9.70
C LYS A 231 -19.46 3.28 -10.77
N GLU A 232 -19.31 2.90 -12.03
CA GLU A 232 -20.09 3.46 -13.15
C GLU A 232 -21.53 2.91 -13.20
N HIS A 233 -21.75 1.73 -12.62
CA HIS A 233 -23.04 1.04 -12.55
C HIS A 233 -23.43 0.68 -11.09
N PRO A 234 -23.77 1.66 -10.23
CA PRO A 234 -24.12 1.41 -8.83
C PRO A 234 -25.35 0.51 -8.66
N GLU A 235 -26.19 0.37 -9.69
CA GLU A 235 -27.36 -0.49 -9.69
C GLU A 235 -27.06 -2.00 -9.79
N TRP A 236 -25.79 -2.38 -9.98
CA TRP A 236 -25.34 -3.78 -10.08
C TRP A 236 -24.80 -4.35 -8.77
N ASP A 237 -24.67 -3.53 -7.73
CA ASP A 237 -24.18 -3.90 -6.40
C ASP A 237 -25.29 -4.45 -5.49
#